data_AF-A0ABD0N808-F1
#
_entry.id   AF-A0ABD0N808-F1
#
_cell.length_a   1.000
_cell.length_b   1.000
_cell.length_c   1.000
_cell.angle_alpha   90.00
_cell.angle_beta   90.00
_cell.angle_gamma   90.00
#
_symmetry.space_group_name_H-M   'P 1'
#
loop_
_entity.id
_entity.type
_entity.pdbx_description
1 polymer ?
#
loop_
_entity_poly.entity_id
_entity_poly.type
_entity_poly.pdbx_seq_one_letter_code
_entity_poly.pdbx_strand_id
1 'polypeptide(L)' 'VCQCNHYGSYGGTCDPSTGQCSCKPGVGGLKCDRCEPGFWNFRGIVTENMSGCT' A
#
# COMPACT_ATOMS: atom_id res chain seq x y z
N VAL A 1 13.42 -7.69 -6.26
CA VAL A 1 12.82 -7.95 -4.93
C VAL A 1 11.58 -7.09 -4.77
N CYS A 2 10.45 -7.69 -4.43
CA CYS A 2 9.23 -6.97 -4.09
C CYS A 2 9.43 -6.28 -2.73
N GLN A 3 9.36 -4.95 -2.71
CA GLN A 3 9.49 -4.15 -1.49
C GLN A 3 8.14 -3.51 -1.16
N CYS A 4 7.09 -4.33 -1.12
CA CYS A 4 5.73 -3.86 -0.87
C CYS A 4 5.61 -3.32 0.56
N ASN A 5 4.97 -2.16 0.69
CA ASN A 5 4.75 -1.53 1.98
C ASN A 5 3.71 -2.34 2.77
N HIS A 6 4.11 -2.89 3.92
CA HIS A 6 3.24 -3.74 4.75
C HIS A 6 1.92 -3.05 5.16
N TYR A 7 1.93 -1.73 5.33
CA TYR A 7 0.73 -0.98 5.70
C TYR A 7 -0.18 -0.75 4.51
N GLY A 8 0.39 -0.44 3.34
CA GLY A 8 -0.36 -0.09 2.14
C GLY A 8 -0.68 -1.25 1.20
N SER A 9 -0.09 -2.42 1.39
CA SER A 9 -0.31 -3.62 0.56
C SER A 9 -0.94 -4.76 1.35
N TYR A 10 -1.56 -5.70 0.63
CA TYR A 10 -2.09 -6.93 1.21
C TYR A 10 -1.01 -7.96 1.55
N GLY A 11 0.24 -7.76 1.11
CA GLY A 11 1.33 -8.69 1.36
C GLY A 11 2.65 -8.26 0.72
N GLY A 12 3.71 -9.05 0.93
CA GLY A 12 5.05 -8.78 0.40
C GLY A 12 5.29 -9.22 -1.05
N THR A 13 4.30 -9.85 -1.70
CA THR A 13 4.41 -10.33 -3.08
C THR A 13 3.99 -9.24 -4.06
N CYS A 14 4.65 -9.23 -5.22
CA CYS A 14 4.34 -8.34 -6.32
C CYS A 14 4.23 -9.14 -7.63
N ASP A 15 3.54 -8.58 -8.60
CA ASP A 15 3.42 -9.16 -9.93
C ASP A 15 4.82 -9.38 -10.53
N PRO A 16 5.14 -10.60 -11.01
CA PRO A 16 6.48 -10.93 -11.46
C PRO A 16 6.89 -10.24 -12.77
N SER A 17 5.93 -9.73 -13.54
CA SER A 17 6.18 -9.09 -14.84
C SER A 17 6.37 -7.58 -14.71
N THR A 18 5.60 -6.94 -13.83
CA THR A 18 5.53 -5.48 -13.66
C THR A 18 6.20 -4.99 -12.38
N GLY A 19 6.33 -5.86 -11.37
CA GLY A 19 6.80 -5.51 -10.04
C GLY A 19 5.75 -4.81 -9.17
N GLN A 20 4.49 -4.72 -9.63
CA GLN A 20 3.41 -4.03 -8.92
C GLN A 20 2.92 -4.86 -7.72
N CYS A 21 2.92 -4.23 -6.55
CA CYS A 21 2.35 -4.79 -5.33
C CYS A 21 0.82 -4.69 -5.32
N SER A 22 0.14 -5.63 -4.64
CA SER A 22 -1.31 -5.57 -4.43
C SER A 22 -1.65 -4.55 -3.34
N CYS A 23 -2.06 -3.35 -3.74
CA CYS A 23 -2.34 -2.24 -2.82
C CYS A 23 -3.73 -2.31 -2.20
N LYS A 24 -3.86 -1.82 -0.97
CA LYS A 24 -5.13 -1.61 -0.29
C LYS A 24 -5.89 -0.42 -0.91
N PRO A 25 -7.21 -0.30 -0.69
CA PRO A 25 -8.00 0.79 -1.24
C PRO A 25 -7.43 2.16 -0.86
N GLY A 26 -7.40 3.08 -1.83
CA GLY A 26 -6.88 4.44 -1.64
C GLY A 26 -5.35 4.54 -1.58
N VAL A 27 -4.64 3.41 -1.67
CA VAL A 27 -3.17 3.35 -1.72
C VAL A 27 -2.73 3.00 -3.14
N GLY A 28 -1.70 3.68 -3.62
CA GLY A 28 -1.10 3.44 -4.93
C GLY A 28 0.42 3.49 -4.91
N GLY A 29 1.00 3.50 -6.12
CA GLY A 29 2.44 3.36 -6.34
C GLY A 29 2.86 1.89 -6.49
N LEU A 30 4.04 1.69 -7.09
CA LEU A 30 4.56 0.35 -7.39
C LEU A 30 4.67 -0.52 -6.13
N LYS A 31 4.95 0.12 -4.99
CA LYS A 31 5.18 -0.51 -3.69
C LYS A 31 4.07 -0.24 -2.68
N CYS A 32 2.96 0.37 -3.09
CA CYS A 32 1.85 0.73 -2.20
C CYS A 32 2.26 1.65 -1.05
N ASP A 33 3.09 2.65 -1.36
CA ASP A 33 3.78 3.52 -0.40
C ASP A 33 3.27 4.96 -0.42
N ARG A 34 2.21 5.24 -1.19
CA ARG A 34 1.58 6.56 -1.29
C ARG A 34 0.07 6.46 -1.46
N CYS A 35 -0.65 7.53 -1.16
CA CYS A 35 -2.08 7.61 -1.44
C CYS A 35 -2.34 7.85 -2.92
N GLU A 36 -3.45 7.31 -3.42
CA GLU A 36 -3.98 7.69 -4.73
C GLU A 36 -4.49 9.15 -4.71
N PRO A 37 -4.59 9.80 -5.87
CA PRO A 37 -5.17 11.13 -5.96
C PRO A 37 -6.57 11.17 -5.32
N GLY A 38 -6.77 12.13 -4.41
CA GLY A 38 -8.03 12.26 -3.66
C GLY A 38 -8.07 11.51 -2.33
N PHE A 39 -7.03 10.76 -1.98
CA PHE A 39 -6.85 10.13 -0.66
C PHE A 39 -5.71 10.79 0.11
N TRP A 40 -5.80 10.78 1.44
CA TRP A 40 -4.81 11.36 2.33
C TRP A 40 -4.60 10.48 3.58
N ASN A 41 -3.76 10.95 4.49
CA ASN A 41 -3.46 10.24 5.75
C ASN A 41 -2.94 8.80 5.57
N PHE A 42 -1.86 8.60 4.81
CA PHE A 42 -1.15 7.31 4.77
C PHE A 42 -0.63 6.97 6.19
N ARG A 43 -1.40 6.19 6.95
CA ARG A 43 -1.12 5.90 8.36
C ARG A 43 -0.77 4.43 8.54
N GLY A 44 0.45 4.21 9.02
CA GLY A 44 0.98 2.90 9.42
C GLY A 44 0.98 2.67 10.94
N ILE A 45 0.28 3.48 11.72
CA ILE A 45 0.41 3.46 13.19
C ILE A 45 -0.79 2.78 13.86
N VAL A 46 -0.61 1.48 14.05
CA VAL A 46 -0.98 0.51 15.13
C VAL A 46 -2.24 0.64 16.01
N THR A 47 -3.00 1.73 16.04
CA THR A 47 -4.13 1.83 16.98
C THR A 47 -5.47 1.55 16.30
N GLU A 48 -5.71 0.28 15.94
CA GLU A 48 -7.00 -0.25 15.44
C GLU A 48 -7.19 -0.21 13.90
N ASN A 49 -6.87 -1.32 13.23
CA ASN A 49 -7.43 -1.79 11.95
C ASN A 49 -7.53 -0.84 10.74
N MET A 50 -6.95 0.36 10.77
CA MET A 50 -6.99 1.32 9.66
C MET A 50 -5.62 1.38 8.98
N SER A 51 -5.32 0.37 8.17
CA SER A 51 -4.11 0.32 7.36
C SER A 51 -4.42 0.79 5.94
N GLY A 52 -3.96 1.98 5.55
CA GLY A 52 -4.17 2.54 4.21
C GLY A 52 -4.22 4.07 4.19
N CYS A 53 -4.97 4.61 3.23
CA CYS A 53 -5.32 6.02 3.13
C CYS A 53 -6.83 6.22 3.35
N THR A 54 -7.21 7.41 3.83
CA THR A 54 -8.61 7.84 4.01
C THR A 54 -9.02 8.80 2.90
#